data_AF-A0A7S6MAP7-F1
#
_entry.id   AF-A0A7S6MAP7-F1
#
_cell.length_a   1.000
_cell.length_b   1.000
_cell.length_c   1.000
_cell.angle_alpha   90.00
_cell.angle_beta   90.00
_cell.angle_gamma   90.00
#
_symmetry.space_group_name_H-M   'P 1'
#
loop_
_entity.id
_entity.type
_entity.pdbx_description
1 polymer ?
#
loop_
_entity_poly.entity_id
_entity_poly.type
_entity_poly.pdbx_seq_one_letter_code
_entity_poly.pdbx_strand_id
1 'polypeptide(L)'
;MALRTVKNTRARNRNAYDPSLPRTAAPAVITDIESTAADTIRLTFATRVQKNKLPLFKAGAGGDAAVESAVELSATEIELTFDAVVQGTNLLVAEGDPGIRTVAGGFVPAGVYAIPVFP
;
A
#
# COMPACT_ATOMS: atom_id res chain seq x y z
N MET A 1 -43.00 -23.75 21.74
CA MET A 1 -41.54 -23.57 21.80
C MET A 1 -41.08 -22.95 20.49
N ALA A 2 -40.62 -21.71 20.48
CA ALA A 2 -40.03 -21.08 19.29
C ALA A 2 -38.61 -20.63 19.64
N LEU A 3 -37.61 -21.32 19.08
CA LEU A 3 -36.20 -20.92 19.16
C LEU A 3 -36.03 -19.64 18.34
N ARG A 4 -35.80 -18.51 19.02
CA ARG A 4 -35.46 -17.24 18.38
C ARG A 4 -33.98 -17.26 18.02
N THR A 5 -33.66 -17.49 16.75
CA THR A 5 -32.28 -17.41 16.26
C THR A 5 -31.82 -15.95 16.33
N VAL A 6 -30.98 -15.62 17.32
CA VAL A 6 -30.31 -14.32 17.39
C VAL A 6 -29.30 -14.28 16.24
N LYS A 7 -29.64 -13.55 15.17
CA LYS A 7 -28.65 -13.14 14.16
C LYS A 7 -27.66 -12.24 14.88
N ASN A 8 -26.47 -12.76 15.18
CA ASN A 8 -25.32 -11.96 15.58
C ASN A 8 -24.90 -11.09 14.39
N THR A 9 -25.61 -9.99 14.16
CA THR A 9 -25.16 -8.90 13.31
C THR A 9 -23.90 -8.34 13.96
N ARG A 10 -22.73 -8.75 13.45
CA ARG A 10 -21.44 -8.12 13.80
C ARG A 10 -21.64 -6.61 13.70
N ALA A 11 -21.62 -5.92 14.84
CA ALA A 11 -21.72 -4.47 14.87
C ALA A 11 -20.49 -3.94 14.12
N ARG A 12 -20.69 -3.50 12.87
CA ARG A 12 -19.67 -2.75 12.15
C ARG A 12 -19.39 -1.51 12.98
N ASN A 13 -18.13 -1.35 13.40
CA ASN A 13 -17.71 -0.25 14.25
C ASN A 13 -18.10 1.06 13.56
N ARG A 14 -19.12 1.74 14.10
CA ARG A 14 -19.72 2.95 13.51
C ARG A 14 -18.73 4.10 13.38
N ASN A 15 -17.62 4.02 14.12
CA ASN A 15 -16.61 5.06 14.17
C ASN A 15 -15.41 4.75 13.25
N ALA A 16 -15.48 3.71 12.40
CA ALA A 16 -14.39 3.38 11.47
C ALA A 16 -14.06 4.51 10.48
N TYR A 17 -14.96 5.49 10.33
CA TYR A 17 -14.80 6.66 9.46
C TYR A 17 -14.84 7.99 10.23
N ASP A 18 -14.78 7.98 11.56
CA ASP A 18 -14.73 9.20 12.37
C ASP A 18 -13.30 9.79 12.31
N PRO A 19 -13.10 10.98 11.70
CA PRO A 19 -11.79 11.60 11.57
C PRO A 19 -11.23 12.14 12.90
N SER A 20 -12.05 12.21 13.96
CA SER A 20 -11.63 12.67 15.29
C SER A 20 -11.02 11.57 16.17
N LEU A 21 -11.21 10.29 15.79
CA LEU A 21 -10.53 9.20 16.45
C LEU A 21 -9.06 9.19 16.03
N PRO A 22 -8.11 9.13 16.97
CA PRO A 22 -6.70 9.02 16.62
C PRO A 22 -6.55 7.75 15.78
N ARG A 23 -6.15 7.90 14.51
CA ARG A 23 -5.72 6.79 13.66
C ARG A 23 -4.40 6.29 14.21
N THR A 24 -4.46 5.50 15.28
CA THR A 24 -3.31 5.06 16.09
C THR A 24 -2.43 4.01 15.42
N ALA A 25 -2.76 3.59 14.19
CA ALA A 25 -1.95 2.65 13.47
C ALA A 25 -0.72 3.36 12.88
N ALA A 26 0.47 2.92 13.28
CA ALA A 26 1.72 3.43 12.74
C ALA A 26 1.76 3.28 11.20
N PRO A 27 2.30 4.27 10.47
CA PRO A 27 2.35 4.25 9.02
C PRO A 27 3.27 3.14 8.49
N ALA A 28 2.97 2.66 7.28
CA ALA A 28 3.84 1.76 6.51
C ALA A 28 4.96 2.58 5.87
N VAL A 29 5.98 2.92 6.65
CA VAL A 29 7.12 3.72 6.19
C VAL A 29 7.98 2.92 5.21
N ILE A 30 8.11 3.42 3.99
CA ILE A 30 9.08 2.92 3.00
C ILE A 30 10.48 3.37 3.44
N THR A 31 11.38 2.42 3.65
CA THR A 31 12.78 2.68 4.03
C THR A 31 13.72 2.60 2.84
N ASP A 32 13.36 1.81 1.82
CA ASP A 32 14.17 1.63 0.63
C ASP A 32 13.30 1.35 -0.60
N ILE A 33 13.81 1.78 -1.75
CA ILE A 33 13.22 1.52 -3.07
C ILE A 33 14.34 1.06 -3.98
N GLU A 34 14.26 -0.18 -4.43
CA GLU A 34 15.18 -0.75 -5.40
C GLU A 34 14.42 -0.97 -6.71
N SER A 35 15.03 -0.65 -7.86
CA SER A 35 14.49 -1.11 -9.13
C SER A 35 15.09 -2.46 -9.47
N THR A 36 14.26 -3.45 -9.77
CA THR A 36 14.67 -4.81 -10.13
C THR A 36 14.56 -5.07 -11.64
N ALA A 37 13.73 -4.31 -12.34
CA ALA A 37 13.59 -4.28 -13.81
C ALA A 37 13.03 -2.92 -14.27
N ALA A 38 13.03 -2.64 -15.57
CA ALA A 38 12.66 -1.34 -16.13
C ALA A 38 11.29 -0.82 -15.64
N ASP A 39 10.37 -1.75 -15.45
CA ASP A 39 8.97 -1.59 -15.04
C ASP A 39 8.71 -2.09 -13.62
N THR A 40 9.71 -2.63 -12.92
CA THR A 40 9.54 -3.32 -11.64
C THR A 40 10.40 -2.70 -10.55
N ILE A 41 9.78 -2.47 -9.40
CA ILE A 41 10.46 -1.97 -8.20
C ILE A 41 10.12 -2.85 -7.00
N ARG A 42 11.08 -2.95 -6.08
CA ARG A 42 10.92 -3.55 -4.75
C ARG A 42 10.89 -2.44 -3.71
N LEU A 43 9.85 -2.45 -2.89
CA LEU A 43 9.68 -1.57 -1.74
C LEU A 43 10.01 -2.33 -0.46
N THR A 44 10.88 -1.76 0.36
CA THR A 44 11.18 -2.25 1.70
C THR A 44 10.55 -1.35 2.74
N PHE A 45 9.89 -1.94 3.74
CA PHE A 45 9.17 -1.22 4.79
C PHE A 45 9.83 -1.40 6.16
N ALA A 46 9.78 -0.35 6.99
CA ALA A 46 10.27 -0.40 8.38
C ALA A 46 9.47 -1.36 9.28
N THR A 47 8.23 -1.66 8.92
CA THR A 47 7.31 -2.49 9.70
C THR A 47 6.64 -3.52 8.83
N ARG A 48 6.04 -4.54 9.46
CA ARG A 48 5.34 -5.58 8.71
C ARG A 48 4.13 -5.02 7.97
N VAL A 49 4.05 -5.32 6.68
CA VAL A 49 3.01 -4.89 5.77
C VAL A 49 2.26 -6.07 5.16
N GLN A 50 1.10 -5.77 4.60
CA GLN A 50 0.25 -6.68 3.84
C GLN A 50 -0.31 -5.93 2.63
N LYS A 51 -0.26 -6.57 1.47
CA LYS A 51 -0.99 -6.23 0.26
C LYS A 51 -2.45 -6.66 0.45
N ASN A 52 -3.32 -5.69 0.61
CA ASN A 52 -4.75 -5.91 0.73
C ASN A 52 -5.47 -5.84 -0.63
N LYS A 53 -4.98 -4.95 -1.51
CA LYS A 53 -5.47 -4.78 -2.89
C LYS A 53 -4.33 -4.27 -3.76
N LEU A 54 -4.59 -4.09 -5.05
CA LEU A 54 -3.63 -3.44 -5.93
C LEU A 54 -3.41 -1.99 -5.46
N PRO A 55 -2.16 -1.55 -5.23
CA PRO A 55 -1.86 -0.17 -4.86
C PRO A 55 -2.21 0.79 -5.98
N LEU A 56 -2.76 1.96 -5.65
CA LEU A 56 -3.05 3.02 -6.63
C LEU A 56 -1.83 3.93 -6.85
N PHE A 57 -0.63 3.39 -6.64
CA PHE A 57 0.60 4.16 -6.84
C PHE A 57 0.77 4.44 -8.33
N LYS A 58 1.46 5.54 -8.59
CA LYS A 58 1.71 6.05 -9.94
C LYS A 58 3.18 6.33 -10.13
N ALA A 59 3.70 6.12 -11.32
CA ALA A 59 5.11 6.40 -11.64
C ALA A 59 5.28 6.80 -13.11
N GLY A 60 6.53 6.97 -13.55
CA GLY A 60 6.87 7.38 -14.91
C GLY A 60 6.94 8.90 -15.09
N ALA A 61 7.33 9.33 -16.29
CA ALA A 61 7.65 10.75 -16.61
C ALA A 61 6.49 11.74 -16.36
N GLY A 62 5.24 11.26 -16.35
CA GLY A 62 4.04 12.06 -16.03
C GLY A 62 3.24 11.56 -14.82
N GLY A 63 3.70 10.50 -14.13
CA GLY A 63 2.87 9.81 -13.13
C GLY A 63 1.72 9.01 -13.75
N ASP A 64 1.82 8.63 -15.01
CA ASP A 64 0.75 7.92 -15.72
C ASP A 64 0.81 6.41 -15.48
N ALA A 65 2.01 5.87 -15.28
CA ALA A 65 2.23 4.43 -15.15
C ALA A 65 1.52 3.90 -13.90
N ALA A 66 0.55 3.02 -14.10
CA ALA A 66 -0.20 2.39 -13.03
C ALA A 66 0.54 1.14 -12.54
N VAL A 67 0.39 0.82 -11.25
CA VAL A 67 0.73 -0.53 -10.78
C VAL A 67 -0.21 -1.52 -11.47
N GLU A 68 0.36 -2.42 -12.28
CA GLU A 68 -0.35 -3.51 -12.92
C GLU A 68 -0.41 -4.73 -11.99
N SER A 69 0.67 -4.99 -11.26
CA SER A 69 0.77 -6.12 -10.33
C SER A 69 1.53 -5.75 -9.06
N ALA A 70 1.21 -6.43 -7.97
CA ALA A 70 1.90 -6.29 -6.69
C ALA A 70 2.03 -7.66 -6.03
N VAL A 71 3.21 -8.01 -5.53
CA VAL A 71 3.51 -9.31 -4.92
C VAL A 71 4.16 -9.07 -3.56
N GLU A 72 3.61 -9.70 -2.52
CA GLU A 72 4.30 -9.75 -1.22
C GLU A 72 5.45 -10.76 -1.32
N LEU A 73 6.69 -10.27 -1.23
CA LEU A 73 7.88 -11.12 -1.23
C LEU A 73 8.18 -11.62 0.19
N SER A 74 7.99 -10.74 1.18
CA SER A 74 8.20 -11.06 2.59
C SER A 74 7.31 -10.20 3.48
N ALA A 75 7.42 -10.35 4.80
CA ALA A 75 6.62 -9.56 5.74
C ALA A 75 6.90 -8.06 5.66
N THR A 76 8.02 -7.63 5.09
CA THR A 76 8.45 -6.22 4.99
C THR A 76 8.78 -5.78 3.58
N GLU A 77 8.54 -6.64 2.56
CA GLU A 77 8.94 -6.36 1.18
C GLU A 77 7.79 -6.66 0.22
N ILE A 78 7.53 -5.70 -0.67
CA ILE A 78 6.53 -5.82 -1.73
C ILE A 78 7.18 -5.44 -3.05
N GLU A 79 7.01 -6.28 -4.05
CA GLU A 79 7.39 -6.00 -5.43
C GLU A 79 6.20 -5.46 -6.19
N LEU A 80 6.41 -4.39 -6.97
CA LEU A 80 5.40 -3.73 -7.79
C LEU A 80 5.87 -3.76 -9.24
N THR A 81 4.99 -4.20 -10.14
CA THR A 81 5.18 -4.12 -11.59
C THR A 81 4.23 -3.05 -12.14
N PHE A 82 4.76 -2.17 -12.98
CA PHE A 82 4.03 -1.10 -13.64
C PHE A 82 3.75 -1.43 -15.11
N ASP A 83 2.73 -0.81 -15.68
CA ASP A 83 2.35 -0.94 -17.09
C ASP A 83 3.30 -0.20 -18.07
N ALA A 84 4.35 0.45 -17.56
CA ALA A 84 5.35 1.16 -18.33
C ALA A 84 6.71 1.20 -17.60
N VAL A 85 7.75 1.68 -18.28
CA VAL A 85 9.08 1.90 -17.69
C VAL A 85 9.02 3.02 -16.65
N VAL A 86 9.50 2.75 -15.44
CA VAL A 86 9.44 3.67 -14.29
C VAL A 86 10.81 3.98 -13.67
N GLN A 87 11.87 3.30 -14.11
CA GLN A 87 13.23 3.55 -13.64
C GLN A 87 13.69 4.99 -13.86
N GLY A 88 14.43 5.53 -12.88
CA GLY A 88 14.95 6.89 -12.94
C GLY A 88 13.86 7.97 -12.88
N THR A 89 12.64 7.60 -12.49
CA THR A 89 11.52 8.54 -12.29
C THR A 89 11.11 8.60 -10.82
N ASN A 90 9.92 9.13 -10.54
CA ASN A 90 9.38 9.24 -9.19
C ASN A 90 8.18 8.32 -9.01
N LEU A 91 8.12 7.65 -7.87
CA LEU A 91 6.93 6.99 -7.35
C LEU A 91 6.06 8.02 -6.62
N LEU A 92 4.80 8.10 -7.01
CA LEU A 92 3.76 8.92 -6.42
C LEU A 92 2.83 8.04 -5.59
N VAL A 93 2.80 8.29 -4.29
CA VAL A 93 1.88 7.63 -3.36
C VAL A 93 0.79 8.60 -2.95
N ALA A 94 -0.45 8.26 -3.28
CA ALA A 94 -1.62 9.03 -2.87
C ALA A 94 -1.92 8.83 -1.38
N GLU A 95 -2.48 9.85 -0.74
CA GLU A 95 -2.80 9.79 0.69
C GLU A 95 -3.85 8.70 0.97
N GLY A 96 -3.55 7.85 1.95
CA GLY A 96 -4.50 6.83 2.40
C GLY A 96 -4.75 5.71 1.39
N ASP A 97 -3.82 5.46 0.46
CA ASP A 97 -3.92 4.34 -0.46
C ASP A 97 -4.11 3.00 0.28
N PRO A 98 -5.23 2.28 0.08
CA PRO A 98 -5.49 1.05 0.83
C PRO A 98 -4.77 -0.20 0.29
N GLY A 99 -3.95 -0.08 -0.77
CA GLY A 99 -3.27 -1.20 -1.42
C GLY A 99 -2.29 -1.91 -0.51
N ILE A 100 -1.45 -1.12 0.17
CA ILE A 100 -0.47 -1.61 1.13
C ILE A 100 -0.81 -1.04 2.50
N ARG A 101 -0.89 -1.92 3.51
CA ARG A 101 -1.21 -1.52 4.88
C ARG A 101 -0.27 -2.22 5.86
N THR A 102 -0.01 -1.61 7.01
CA THR A 102 0.59 -2.33 8.13
C THR A 102 -0.40 -3.34 8.70
N VAL A 103 0.10 -4.36 9.41
CA VAL A 103 -0.77 -5.33 10.12
C VAL A 103 -1.71 -4.64 11.13
N ALA A 104 -1.29 -3.49 11.67
CA ALA A 104 -2.10 -2.66 12.56
C ALA A 104 -3.12 -1.75 11.82
N GLY A 105 -3.12 -1.74 10.49
CA GLY A 105 -4.05 -0.98 9.65
C GLY A 105 -3.60 0.42 9.24
N GLY A 106 -2.32 0.74 9.39
CA GLY A 106 -1.73 2.01 8.94
C GLY A 106 -1.47 2.00 7.44
N PHE A 107 -1.42 3.18 6.83
CA PHE A 107 -1.23 3.34 5.38
C PHE A 107 0.21 3.72 5.04
N VAL A 108 0.59 3.53 3.78
CA VAL A 108 1.82 4.14 3.25
C VAL A 108 1.63 5.66 3.25
N PRO A 109 2.59 6.45 3.78
CA PRO A 109 2.52 7.90 3.74
C PRO A 109 2.39 8.42 2.31
N ALA A 110 1.59 9.47 2.13
CA ALA A 110 1.58 10.22 0.88
C ALA A 110 2.96 10.84 0.65
N GLY A 111 3.43 10.80 -0.59
CA GLY A 111 4.75 11.33 -0.90
C GLY A 111 5.20 11.04 -2.31
N VAL A 112 6.34 11.64 -2.63
CA VAL A 112 7.09 11.42 -3.86
C VAL A 112 8.39 10.74 -3.48
N TYR A 113 8.64 9.55 -4.01
CA TYR A 113 9.84 8.77 -3.72
C TYR A 113 10.66 8.58 -4.99
N ALA A 114 11.97 8.77 -4.92
CA ALA A 114 12.84 8.56 -6.06
C ALA A 114 12.96 7.06 -6.37
N ILE A 115 12.82 6.70 -7.64
CA ILE A 115 13.07 5.33 -8.13
C ILE A 115 14.47 5.31 -8.74
N PRO A 116 15.42 4.53 -8.19
CA PRO A 116 16.75 4.44 -8.76
C PRO A 116 16.73 3.81 -10.16
N VAL A 117 17.78 4.08 -10.95
CA VAL A 117 18.01 3.42 -12.24
C VAL A 117 18.65 2.06 -11.98
N PHE A 118 18.22 1.05 -12.71
CA PHE A 118 18.85 -0.28 -12.64
C PHE A 118 20.20 -0.27 -13.35
N PRO A 119 21.23 -0.92 -12.77
CA PRO A 119 22.56 -1.00 -13.37
C PRO A 119 22.61 -1.81 -14.67
#